data_AF-A0A099P185-F1
#
_entry.id   AF-A0A099P185-F1
#
_cell.length_a   1.000
_cell.length_b   1.000
_cell.length_c   1.000
_cell.angle_alpha   90.00
_cell.angle_beta   90.00
_cell.angle_gamma   90.00
#
_symmetry.space_group_name_H-M   'P 1'
#
loop_
_entity.id
_entity.type
_entity.pdbx_description
1 polymer ?
#
loop_
_entity_poly.entity_id
_entity_poly.type
_entity_poly.pdbx_seq_one_letter_code
_entity_poly.pdbx_strand_id
1 'polypeptide(L)'
;MWSQRTEEEEILGNEMQKLQNQIEQQKKLLNQMLKVKQSKMENQKMRLAQLSSLVKNQRIKETGENAKISKPQKTKTAMQRMNPTHQPLITTLMKHILKNRKKYYYKNRYFFNGYKFVLIDNGTALALVSTHHELTGKPVTDAISLPLFIVYSRRTYVKTPSGTFTLDGPDKMYRIMN
;
A
#
# COMPACT_ATOMS: atom_id res chain seq x y z
N MET A 1 -13.08 41.11 46.28
CA MET A 1 -12.30 40.49 45.18
C MET A 1 -11.85 39.04 45.44
N TRP A 2 -12.38 38.32 46.44
CA TRP A 2 -11.95 36.95 46.75
C TRP A 2 -12.85 35.85 46.16
N SER A 3 -14.01 36.20 45.61
CA SER A 3 -15.03 35.22 45.16
C SER A 3 -14.89 34.75 43.71
N GLN A 4 -14.16 35.48 42.85
CA GLN A 4 -14.00 35.13 41.43
C GLN A 4 -12.89 34.09 41.19
N ARG A 5 -11.85 34.05 42.05
CA ARG A 5 -10.75 33.07 41.93
C ARG A 5 -11.21 31.63 42.12
N THR A 6 -12.15 31.40 43.03
CA THR A 6 -12.69 30.06 43.32
C THR A 6 -13.54 29.51 42.17
N GLU A 7 -14.24 30.40 41.44
CA GLU A 7 -15.10 30.02 40.33
C GLU A 7 -14.29 29.64 39.08
N GLU A 8 -13.20 30.38 38.80
CA GLU A 8 -12.26 30.04 37.72
C GLU A 8 -11.50 28.74 37.99
N GLU A 9 -11.07 28.50 39.23
CA GLU A 9 -10.41 27.25 39.64
C GLU A 9 -11.34 26.04 39.52
N GLU A 10 -12.63 26.19 39.83
CA GLU A 10 -13.63 25.11 39.70
C GLU A 10 -13.96 24.80 38.23
N ILE A 11 -14.04 25.83 37.38
CA ILE A 11 -14.21 25.66 35.93
C ILE A 11 -13.00 24.94 35.33
N LEU A 12 -11.78 25.37 35.68
CA LEU A 12 -10.54 24.74 35.21
C LEU A 12 -10.42 23.28 35.68
N GLY A 13 -10.80 22.97 36.92
CA GLY A 13 -10.84 21.61 37.44
C GLY A 13 -11.80 20.71 36.64
N ASN A 14 -12.99 21.23 36.34
CA ASN A 14 -13.99 20.52 35.55
C ASN A 14 -13.54 20.29 34.09
N GLU A 15 -12.86 21.26 33.48
CA GLU A 15 -12.28 21.10 32.15
C GLU A 15 -11.14 20.08 32.13
N MET A 16 -10.27 20.11 33.14
CA MET A 16 -9.19 19.13 33.29
C MET A 16 -9.74 17.71 33.39
N GLN A 17 -10.82 17.52 34.16
CA GLN A 17 -11.45 16.21 34.33
C GLN A 17 -12.14 15.73 33.05
N LYS A 18 -12.76 16.63 32.28
CA LYS A 18 -13.27 16.30 30.93
C LYS A 18 -12.14 15.87 29.99
N LEU A 19 -11.02 16.58 29.98
CA LEU A 19 -9.86 16.24 29.15
C LEU A 19 -9.25 14.89 29.55
N GLN A 20 -9.13 14.61 30.85
CA GLN A 20 -8.67 13.31 31.34
C GLN A 20 -9.59 12.18 30.88
N ASN A 21 -10.92 12.36 31.00
CA ASN A 21 -11.88 11.37 30.53
C ASN A 21 -11.80 11.14 29.01
N GLN A 22 -11.59 12.19 28.22
CA GLN A 22 -11.39 12.06 26.77
C GLN A 22 -10.10 11.31 26.42
N ILE A 23 -9.00 11.57 27.13
CA ILE A 23 -7.73 10.85 26.96
C ILE A 23 -7.91 9.36 27.30
N GLU A 24 -8.62 9.05 28.40
CA GLU A 24 -8.93 7.68 28.82
C GLU A 24 -9.73 6.92 27.74
N GLN A 25 -10.74 7.57 27.17
CA GLN A 25 -11.56 7.01 26.09
C GLN A 25 -10.74 6.78 24.81
N GLN A 26 -9.89 7.73 24.43
CA GLN A 26 -9.00 7.61 23.27
C GLN A 26 -8.00 6.46 23.45
N LYS A 27 -7.42 6.30 24.65
CA LYS A 27 -6.54 5.17 24.98
C LYS A 27 -7.25 3.82 24.84
N LYS A 28 -8.50 3.71 25.34
CA LYS A 28 -9.31 2.50 25.22
C LYS A 28 -9.58 2.14 23.75
N LEU A 29 -9.95 3.13 22.93
CA LEU A 29 -10.19 2.95 21.51
C LEU A 29 -8.92 2.49 20.79
N LEU A 30 -7.78 3.14 21.07
CA LEU A 30 -6.50 2.81 20.47
C LEU A 30 -6.07 1.37 20.79
N ASN A 31 -6.26 0.94 22.03
CA ASN A 31 -5.99 -0.45 22.46
C ASN A 31 -6.90 -1.46 21.74
N GLN A 32 -8.18 -1.15 21.54
CA GLN A 32 -9.08 -2.02 20.76
C GLN A 32 -8.64 -2.12 19.29
N MET A 33 -8.28 -0.99 18.67
CA MET A 33 -7.76 -0.99 17.30
C MET A 33 -6.45 -1.80 17.17
N LEU A 34 -5.57 -1.70 18.17
CA LEU A 34 -4.32 -2.43 18.20
C LEU A 34 -4.55 -3.95 18.27
N LYS A 35 -5.47 -4.40 19.12
CA LYS A 35 -5.87 -5.82 19.21
C LYS A 35 -6.43 -6.34 17.88
N VAL A 36 -7.29 -5.58 17.22
CA VAL A 36 -7.84 -5.96 15.90
C VAL A 36 -6.73 -6.09 14.85
N LYS A 37 -5.76 -5.15 14.84
CA LYS A 37 -4.62 -5.22 13.92
C LYS A 37 -3.71 -6.41 14.19
N GLN A 38 -3.41 -6.70 15.45
CA GLN A 38 -2.62 -7.87 15.85
C GLN A 38 -3.31 -9.17 15.41
N SER A 39 -4.62 -9.30 15.64
CA SER A 39 -5.39 -10.47 15.18
C SER A 39 -5.36 -10.64 13.66
N LYS A 40 -5.52 -9.55 12.89
CA LYS A 40 -5.41 -9.59 11.42
C LYS A 40 -4.02 -10.02 10.95
N MET A 41 -2.97 -9.55 11.63
CA MET A 41 -1.58 -9.91 11.31
C MET A 41 -1.32 -11.40 11.55
N GLU A 42 -1.79 -11.95 12.67
CA GLU A 42 -1.62 -13.37 12.98
C GLU A 42 -2.37 -14.25 11.96
N ASN A 43 -3.59 -13.86 11.59
CA ASN A 43 -4.35 -14.53 10.54
C ASN A 43 -3.64 -14.52 9.18
N GLN A 44 -2.98 -13.40 8.82
CA GLN A 44 -2.18 -13.32 7.61
C GLN A 44 -0.93 -14.22 7.68
N LYS A 45 -0.28 -14.27 8.83
CA LYS A 45 0.88 -15.15 9.07
C LYS A 45 0.50 -16.63 8.94
N MET A 46 -0.64 -17.04 9.49
CA MET A 46 -1.15 -18.41 9.33
C MET A 46 -1.45 -18.75 7.86
N ARG A 47 -2.10 -17.84 7.11
CA ARG A 47 -2.36 -18.04 5.68
C ARG A 47 -1.06 -18.16 4.87
N LEU A 48 -0.06 -17.34 5.17
CA LEU A 48 1.26 -17.43 4.53
C LEU A 48 1.94 -18.76 4.83
N ALA A 49 1.84 -19.25 6.08
CA ALA A 49 2.37 -20.56 6.44
C ALA A 49 1.70 -21.69 5.64
N GLN A 50 0.37 -21.66 5.49
CA GLN A 50 -0.39 -22.61 4.68
C GLN A 50 -0.02 -22.53 3.19
N LEU A 51 0.14 -21.34 2.63
CA LEU A 51 0.59 -21.19 1.23
C LEU A 51 2.02 -21.72 1.04
N SER A 52 2.90 -21.51 2.03
CA SER A 52 4.27 -22.01 1.97
C SER A 52 4.36 -23.54 1.99
N SER A 53 3.46 -24.22 2.73
CA SER A 53 3.40 -25.68 2.73
C SER A 53 2.84 -26.23 1.41
N LEU A 54 1.85 -25.57 0.81
CA LEU A 54 1.32 -25.93 -0.51
C LEU A 54 2.38 -25.81 -1.62
N VAL A 55 3.18 -24.75 -1.61
CA VAL A 55 4.29 -24.55 -2.57
C VAL A 55 5.39 -25.61 -2.38
N LYS A 56 5.72 -25.98 -1.14
CA LYS A 56 6.66 -27.08 -0.86
C LYS A 56 6.14 -28.43 -1.39
N ASN A 57 4.85 -28.69 -1.25
CA ASN A 57 4.23 -29.93 -1.73
C ASN A 57 4.14 -30.00 -3.27
N GLN A 58 4.00 -28.87 -3.96
CA GLN A 58 4.06 -28.82 -5.43
C GLN A 58 5.46 -29.15 -5.97
N ARG A 59 6.52 -28.63 -5.34
CA ARG A 59 7.91 -28.95 -5.75
C ARG A 59 8.25 -30.44 -5.64
N ILE A 60 7.64 -31.16 -4.71
CA ILE A 60 7.86 -32.61 -4.52
C ILE A 60 7.11 -33.42 -5.58
N LYS A 61 5.96 -32.96 -6.08
CA LYS A 61 5.23 -33.62 -7.17
C LYS A 61 5.93 -33.45 -8.52
N GLU A 62 6.50 -32.29 -8.80
CA GLU A 62 7.24 -32.02 -10.05
C GLU A 62 8.58 -32.79 -10.16
N THR A 63 9.22 -33.12 -9.03
CA THR A 63 10.44 -33.95 -9.02
C THR A 63 10.15 -35.45 -9.10
N GLY A 64 8.93 -35.91 -8.81
CA GLY A 64 8.53 -37.32 -8.86
C GLY A 64 8.14 -37.83 -10.26
N GLU A 65 7.64 -36.97 -11.14
CA GLU A 65 7.08 -37.38 -12.45
C GLU A 65 8.07 -37.36 -13.63
N ASN A 66 9.31 -36.89 -13.44
CA ASN A 66 10.27 -36.69 -14.53
C ASN A 66 11.30 -37.83 -14.75
N ALA A 67 11.05 -39.04 -14.21
CA ALA A 67 11.99 -40.16 -14.31
C ALA A 67 11.73 -41.11 -15.50
N LYS A 68 11.47 -40.61 -16.72
CA LYS A 68 11.60 -41.39 -17.98
C LYS A 68 11.99 -40.50 -19.15
N ILE A 69 13.29 -40.29 -19.34
CA ILE A 69 13.84 -39.58 -20.51
C ILE A 69 14.43 -40.61 -21.47
N SER A 70 13.71 -40.87 -22.56
CA SER A 70 14.23 -41.43 -23.80
C SER A 70 15.18 -40.40 -24.46
N LYS A 71 16.34 -40.86 -24.92
CA LYS A 71 17.35 -40.06 -25.63
C LYS A 71 16.77 -39.55 -26.97
N PRO A 72 17.20 -38.36 -27.44
CA PRO A 72 17.87 -38.37 -28.74
C PRO A 72 19.07 -37.41 -28.87
N GLN A 73 20.04 -37.94 -29.63
CA GLN A 73 21.03 -37.35 -30.53
C GLN A 73 21.22 -35.81 -30.59
N LYS A 74 22.48 -35.42 -30.32
CA LYS A 74 23.14 -34.13 -30.66
C LYS A 74 23.19 -34.00 -32.20
N THR A 75 23.19 -32.84 -32.88
CA THR A 75 23.80 -31.53 -32.60
C THR A 75 23.40 -30.58 -33.74
N LYS A 76 23.18 -29.28 -33.45
CA LYS A 76 23.83 -28.12 -34.11
C LYS A 76 23.27 -26.79 -33.58
N THR A 77 24.11 -26.12 -32.79
CA THR A 77 24.25 -24.67 -32.63
C THR A 77 22.98 -23.83 -32.49
N ALA A 78 22.30 -23.95 -31.34
CA ALA A 78 21.41 -22.90 -30.88
C ALA A 78 22.26 -21.77 -30.29
N MET A 79 22.08 -20.54 -30.80
CA MET A 79 22.50 -19.31 -30.12
C MET A 79 22.20 -19.46 -28.64
N GLN A 80 23.20 -19.27 -27.79
CA GLN A 80 23.01 -19.13 -26.36
C GLN A 80 22.10 -17.92 -26.12
N ARG A 81 20.78 -18.16 -26.11
CA ARG A 81 19.85 -17.34 -25.34
C ARG A 81 20.30 -17.53 -23.91
N MET A 82 21.06 -16.56 -23.40
CA MET A 82 21.26 -16.42 -21.97
C MET A 82 19.89 -16.60 -21.31
N ASN A 83 19.77 -17.59 -20.43
CA ASN A 83 18.60 -17.72 -19.58
C ASN A 83 18.38 -16.36 -18.91
N PRO A 84 17.24 -15.66 -19.10
CA PRO A 84 16.95 -14.48 -18.30
C PRO A 84 16.50 -14.96 -16.93
N THR A 85 17.43 -15.49 -16.13
CA THR A 85 17.18 -16.04 -14.78
C THR A 85 16.90 -14.95 -13.73
N HIS A 86 16.62 -13.71 -14.16
CA HIS A 86 16.17 -12.61 -13.30
C HIS A 86 15.15 -11.75 -14.03
N GLN A 87 14.11 -12.35 -14.65
CA GLN A 87 12.94 -11.54 -14.97
C GLN A 87 12.32 -11.09 -13.63
N PRO A 88 12.23 -9.77 -13.35
CA PRO A 88 11.57 -9.31 -12.15
C PRO A 88 10.13 -9.82 -12.19
N LEU A 89 9.67 -10.44 -11.11
CA LEU A 89 8.32 -10.96 -10.99
C LEU A 89 7.32 -9.81 -11.24
N ILE A 90 6.75 -9.73 -12.44
CA ILE A 90 5.85 -8.64 -12.82
C ILE A 90 4.51 -8.88 -12.12
N THR A 91 4.26 -8.13 -11.05
CA THR A 91 3.02 -8.22 -10.28
C THR A 91 1.83 -7.62 -11.03
N THR A 92 0.61 -7.99 -10.64
CA THR A 92 -0.63 -7.43 -11.23
C THR A 92 -0.66 -5.91 -11.14
N LEU A 93 -0.19 -5.35 -10.02
CA LEU A 93 -0.06 -3.90 -9.85
C LEU A 93 0.93 -3.31 -10.84
N MET A 94 2.10 -3.93 -11.02
CA MET A 94 3.11 -3.45 -11.96
C MET A 94 2.60 -3.49 -13.41
N LYS A 95 1.84 -4.53 -13.80
CA LYS A 95 1.13 -4.57 -15.10
C LYS A 95 0.15 -3.40 -15.24
N HIS A 96 -0.60 -3.09 -14.18
CA HIS A 96 -1.56 -1.99 -14.16
C HIS A 96 -0.85 -0.63 -14.32
N ILE A 97 0.26 -0.41 -13.61
CA ILE A 97 1.10 0.80 -13.72
C ILE A 97 1.63 0.96 -15.16
N LEU A 98 2.16 -0.11 -15.75
CA LEU A 98 2.65 -0.08 -17.13
C LEU A 98 1.53 0.23 -18.14
N LYS A 99 0.32 -0.32 -17.92
CA LYS A 99 -0.88 0.02 -18.70
C LYS A 99 -1.23 1.50 -18.57
N ASN A 100 -1.21 2.06 -17.37
CA ASN A 100 -1.45 3.49 -17.13
C ASN A 100 -0.40 4.36 -17.80
N ARG A 101 0.89 3.99 -17.71
CA ARG A 101 2.00 4.71 -18.35
C ARG A 101 1.84 4.79 -19.86
N LYS A 102 1.39 3.69 -20.50
CA LYS A 102 1.08 3.67 -21.94
C LYS A 102 -0.17 4.49 -22.25
N LYS A 103 -1.24 4.34 -21.46
CA LYS A 103 -2.54 5.01 -21.69
C LYS A 103 -2.45 6.53 -21.55
N TYR A 104 -1.66 7.03 -20.59
CA TYR A 104 -1.60 8.43 -20.22
C TYR A 104 -0.21 9.05 -20.48
N TYR A 105 0.50 8.56 -21.51
CA TYR A 105 1.87 9.00 -21.80
C TYR A 105 1.99 10.52 -22.07
N TYR A 106 0.92 11.11 -22.61
CA TYR A 106 0.82 12.52 -22.99
C TYR A 106 0.42 13.45 -21.83
N LYS A 107 0.05 12.92 -20.67
CA LYS A 107 -0.38 13.73 -19.53
C LYS A 107 0.79 14.19 -18.66
N ASN A 108 0.64 15.37 -18.07
CA ASN A 108 1.56 15.88 -17.06
C ASN A 108 1.66 14.94 -15.87
N ARG A 109 2.89 14.69 -15.42
CA ARG A 109 3.20 13.81 -14.29
C ARG A 109 3.46 14.64 -13.05
N TYR A 110 2.84 14.25 -11.96
CA TYR A 110 3.00 14.84 -10.64
C TYR A 110 3.76 13.89 -9.74
N PHE A 111 4.60 14.44 -8.88
CA PHE A 111 5.47 13.66 -8.00
C PHE A 111 4.98 13.76 -6.55
N PHE A 112 4.66 12.62 -5.95
CA PHE A 112 4.19 12.53 -4.56
C PHE A 112 4.80 11.31 -3.87
N ASN A 113 5.29 11.48 -2.64
CA ASN A 113 5.78 10.39 -1.80
C ASN A 113 6.75 9.44 -2.51
N GLY A 114 7.62 9.98 -3.37
CA GLY A 114 8.58 9.16 -4.12
C GLY A 114 8.07 8.52 -5.40
N TYR A 115 6.82 8.76 -5.81
CA TYR A 115 6.20 8.14 -6.98
C TYR A 115 5.61 9.16 -7.94
N LYS A 116 5.48 8.80 -9.22
CA LYS A 116 4.88 9.63 -10.27
C LYS A 116 3.45 9.20 -10.56
N PHE A 117 2.56 10.19 -10.59
CA PHE A 117 1.13 10.04 -10.85
C PHE A 117 0.67 10.94 -11.98
N VAL A 118 -0.48 10.63 -12.57
CA VAL A 118 -1.16 11.50 -13.55
C VAL A 118 -2.61 11.69 -13.13
N LEU A 119 -3.14 12.91 -13.32
CA LEU A 119 -4.56 13.17 -13.11
C LEU A 119 -5.39 12.57 -14.25
N ILE A 120 -6.42 11.81 -13.88
CA ILE A 120 -7.34 11.15 -14.78
C ILE A 120 -8.79 11.54 -14.41
N ASP A 121 -9.73 11.15 -15.27
CA ASP A 121 -11.17 11.34 -15.02
C ASP A 121 -11.51 12.78 -14.62
N ASN A 122 -11.06 13.74 -15.43
CA ASN A 122 -11.22 15.19 -15.20
C ASN A 122 -10.73 15.69 -13.83
N GLY A 123 -9.72 15.04 -13.27
CA GLY A 123 -9.11 15.42 -11.99
C GLY A 123 -9.80 14.82 -10.77
N THR A 124 -10.64 13.80 -10.95
CA THR A 124 -11.27 13.06 -9.85
C THR A 124 -10.45 11.85 -9.40
N ALA A 125 -9.42 11.46 -10.14
CA ALA A 125 -8.54 10.37 -9.77
C ALA A 125 -7.08 10.61 -10.18
N LEU A 126 -6.17 9.93 -9.48
CA LEU A 126 -4.73 9.88 -9.71
C LEU A 126 -4.33 8.45 -10.05
N ALA A 127 -3.75 8.28 -11.24
CA ALA A 127 -3.20 7.01 -11.70
C ALA A 127 -1.69 6.96 -11.49
N LEU A 128 -1.20 5.90 -10.85
CA LEU A 128 0.23 5.64 -10.68
C LEU A 128 0.87 5.25 -12.02
N VAL A 129 2.01 5.86 -12.35
CA VAL A 129 2.76 5.62 -13.61
C VAL A 129 4.24 5.27 -13.40
N SER A 130 4.77 5.38 -12.18
CA SER A 130 6.12 4.92 -11.82
C SER A 130 6.08 3.50 -11.27
N THR A 131 6.90 2.61 -11.83
CA THR A 131 7.08 1.23 -11.34
C THR A 131 8.11 1.10 -10.23
N HIS A 132 8.79 2.19 -9.88
CA HIS A 132 9.80 2.26 -8.83
C HIS A 132 9.60 3.52 -8.01
N HIS A 133 10.10 3.52 -6.78
CA HIS A 133 10.23 4.71 -5.97
C HIS A 133 11.42 5.53 -6.49
N GLU A 134 11.17 6.73 -7.00
CA GLU A 134 12.14 7.56 -7.73
C GLU A 134 13.35 7.93 -6.88
N LEU A 135 13.20 8.06 -5.55
CA LEU A 135 14.32 8.40 -4.66
C LEU A 135 15.17 7.20 -4.22
N THR A 136 14.59 5.99 -4.17
CA THR A 136 15.27 4.81 -3.60
C THR A 136 15.56 3.73 -4.64
N GLY A 137 15.02 3.87 -5.85
CA GLY A 137 15.11 2.87 -6.92
C GLY A 137 14.34 1.57 -6.64
N LYS A 138 13.72 1.42 -5.47
CA LYS A 138 13.03 0.18 -5.09
C LYS A 138 11.77 -0.02 -5.95
N PRO A 139 11.54 -1.24 -6.49
CA PRO A 139 10.37 -1.52 -7.30
C PRO A 139 9.09 -1.52 -6.46
N VAL A 140 7.99 -1.11 -7.09
CA VAL A 140 6.63 -1.22 -6.54
C VAL A 140 6.17 -2.66 -6.73
N THR A 141 6.25 -3.46 -5.67
CA THR A 141 5.86 -4.87 -5.69
C THR A 141 4.40 -5.06 -5.30
N ASP A 142 3.90 -4.30 -4.33
CA ASP A 142 2.56 -4.42 -3.78
C ASP A 142 1.85 -3.07 -3.60
N ALA A 143 0.53 -3.12 -3.41
CA ALA A 143 -0.25 -1.91 -3.13
C ALA A 143 -0.09 -1.44 -1.68
N ILE A 144 0.44 -2.29 -0.79
CA ILE A 144 0.59 -1.99 0.64
C ILE A 144 1.68 -0.95 0.86
N SER A 145 2.79 -1.03 0.12
CA SER A 145 3.90 -0.07 0.16
C SER A 145 3.54 1.33 -0.34
N LEU A 146 2.43 1.49 -1.07
CA LEU A 146 1.94 2.79 -1.51
C LEU A 146 1.25 3.55 -0.37
N PRO A 147 1.35 4.89 -0.34
CA PRO A 147 0.65 5.71 0.66
C PRO A 147 -0.87 5.44 0.66
N LEU A 148 -1.54 5.64 1.79
CA LEU A 148 -2.98 5.45 1.91
C LEU A 148 -3.77 6.60 1.25
N PHE A 149 -3.23 7.81 1.29
CA PHE A 149 -3.82 8.98 0.67
C PHE A 149 -2.74 9.90 0.10
N ILE A 150 -3.14 10.76 -0.84
CA ILE A 150 -2.33 11.81 -1.44
C ILE A 150 -3.13 13.11 -1.36
N VAL A 151 -2.52 14.17 -0.87
CA VAL A 151 -3.13 15.50 -0.87
C VAL A 151 -2.55 16.30 -2.04
N TYR A 152 -3.40 16.78 -2.93
CA TYR A 152 -3.01 17.61 -4.06
C TYR A 152 -4.03 18.71 -4.31
N SER A 153 -3.56 19.96 -4.41
CA SER A 153 -4.43 21.14 -4.61
C SER A 153 -5.60 21.20 -3.61
N ARG A 154 -5.30 20.99 -2.32
CA ARG A 154 -6.26 20.92 -1.19
C ARG A 154 -7.30 19.81 -1.28
N ARG A 155 -7.17 18.89 -2.24
CA ARG A 155 -8.03 17.71 -2.40
C ARG A 155 -7.31 16.48 -1.90
N THR A 156 -8.04 15.61 -1.21
CA THR A 156 -7.52 14.33 -0.71
C THR A 156 -7.95 13.22 -1.64
N TYR A 157 -6.98 12.43 -2.12
CA TYR A 157 -7.22 11.24 -2.93
C TYR A 157 -6.87 10.01 -2.09
N VAL A 158 -7.81 9.08 -1.98
CA VAL A 158 -7.69 7.86 -1.16
C VAL A 158 -7.40 6.66 -2.05
N LYS A 159 -6.47 5.82 -1.60
CA LYS A 159 -6.08 4.58 -2.29
C LYS A 159 -7.23 3.57 -2.27
N THR A 160 -7.65 3.14 -3.45
CA THR A 160 -8.58 2.03 -3.64
C THR A 160 -7.87 0.67 -3.53
N PRO A 161 -8.59 -0.44 -3.32
CA PRO A 161 -8.01 -1.79 -3.33
C PRO A 161 -7.27 -2.14 -4.63
N SER A 162 -7.62 -1.50 -5.74
CA SER A 162 -6.99 -1.68 -7.05
C SER A 162 -5.64 -0.95 -7.21
N GLY A 163 -5.28 -0.07 -6.26
CA GLY A 163 -4.06 0.73 -6.29
C GLY A 163 -4.19 2.08 -7.01
N THR A 164 -5.39 2.44 -7.49
CA THR A 164 -5.71 3.79 -8.00
C THR A 164 -6.15 4.68 -6.86
N PHE A 165 -5.86 5.98 -6.93
CA PHE A 165 -6.24 6.95 -5.92
C PHE A 165 -7.43 7.78 -6.41
N THR A 166 -8.55 7.77 -5.70
CA THR A 166 -9.79 8.47 -6.08
C THR A 166 -10.06 9.58 -5.08
N LEU A 167 -10.63 10.70 -5.55
CA LEU A 167 -11.01 11.82 -4.70
C LEU A 167 -11.95 11.36 -3.57
N ASP A 168 -11.61 11.72 -2.33
CA ASP A 168 -12.42 11.40 -1.14
C ASP A 168 -13.60 12.35 -1.01
N GLY A 169 -14.67 12.04 -1.74
CA GLY A 169 -15.92 12.80 -1.76
C GLY A 169 -15.78 14.22 -2.34
N PRO A 170 -16.90 14.92 -2.59
CA PRO A 170 -16.86 16.23 -3.21
C PRO A 170 -16.33 17.37 -2.33
N ASP A 171 -16.12 17.20 -1.00
CA ASP A 171 -15.88 18.38 -0.13
C ASP A 171 -14.97 18.19 1.10
N LYS A 172 -14.17 17.11 1.18
CA LYS A 172 -13.26 16.95 2.33
C LYS A 172 -11.89 17.60 2.07
N MET A 173 -11.83 18.94 2.17
CA MET A 173 -10.57 19.65 2.34
C MET A 173 -10.04 19.41 3.75
N TYR A 174 -9.16 18.43 3.92
CA TYR A 174 -8.40 18.31 5.16
C TYR A 174 -7.29 19.37 5.15
N ARG A 175 -7.45 20.40 5.99
CA ARG A 175 -6.40 21.40 6.26
C ARG A 175 -5.23 20.68 6.91
N ILE A 176 -4.06 20.71 6.27
CA ILE A 176 -2.80 20.37 6.93
C ILE A 176 -2.58 21.48 7.96
N MET A 177 -2.69 21.15 9.25
CA MET A 177 -2.20 22.05 10.29
C MET A 177 -0.66 21.99 10.23
N ASN A 178 -0.06 23.12 9.85
CA ASN A 178 1.38 23.34 9.92
C ASN A 178 1.84 23.34 11.37
#